data_AF-A0A5C7J9F8-F1
#
_entry.id   AF-A0A5C7J9F8-F1
#
_cell.length_a   1.000
_cell.length_b   1.000
_cell.length_c   1.000
_cell.angle_alpha   90.00
_cell.angle_beta   90.00
_cell.angle_gamma   90.00
#
_symmetry.space_group_name_H-M   'P 1'
#
loop_
_entity.id
_entity.type
_entity.pdbx_description
1 polymer ?
#
loop_
_entity_poly.entity_id
_entity_poly.type
_entity_poly.pdbx_seq_one_letter_code
_entity_poly.pdbx_strand_id
1 'polypeptide(L)'
;MRNRWRPTQKQSPPKQLQAVLLNHFWKISTSDETTLEDFFAKAPKLHPNRKLITGVICGVRVEDIEDKTMQEIRYLDKLIDELAKGKAMEKILRS
;
A
#
# COMPACT_ATOMS: atom_id res chain seq x y z
N MET A 1 10.73 1.76 -31.46
CA MET A 1 9.96 2.91 -30.95
C MET A 1 8.64 2.43 -30.37
N ARG A 2 8.35 2.80 -29.11
CA ARG A 2 7.07 2.72 -28.36
C ARG A 2 6.41 1.34 -28.17
N ASN A 3 6.75 0.71 -27.04
CA ASN A 3 6.01 -0.43 -26.50
C ASN A 3 4.73 0.04 -25.79
N ARG A 4 3.60 -0.26 -26.45
CA ARG A 4 2.22 -0.04 -26.01
C ARG A 4 1.80 -1.24 -25.15
N TRP A 5 1.85 -1.10 -23.82
CA TRP A 5 1.32 -2.12 -22.92
C TRP A 5 -0.21 -2.10 -22.95
N ARG A 6 -0.82 -3.22 -23.36
CA ARG A 6 -2.27 -3.50 -23.30
C ARG A 6 -2.45 -4.70 -22.36
N PRO A 7 -3.31 -4.64 -21.32
CA PRO A 7 -3.42 -5.72 -20.36
C PRO A 7 -4.31 -6.86 -20.92
N THR A 8 -3.74 -8.05 -21.09
CA THR A 8 -4.52 -9.27 -21.35
C THR A 8 -4.91 -9.92 -20.03
N GLN A 9 -6.22 -9.93 -19.79
CA GLN A 9 -6.98 -10.72 -18.84
C GLN A 9 -6.38 -12.13 -18.57
N LYS A 10 -5.96 -12.41 -17.33
CA LYS A 10 -6.04 -13.76 -16.77
C LYS A 10 -6.11 -13.74 -15.24
N GLN A 11 -7.22 -14.25 -14.73
CA GLN A 11 -7.64 -14.44 -13.33
C GLN A 11 -7.96 -13.19 -12.50
N SER A 12 -9.20 -12.71 -12.64
CA SER A 12 -9.85 -11.85 -11.64
C SER A 12 -10.05 -12.63 -10.32
N PRO A 13 -9.78 -12.04 -9.15
CA PRO A 13 -9.98 -12.72 -7.86
C PRO A 13 -11.47 -13.02 -7.61
N PRO A 14 -11.81 -14.03 -6.78
CA PRO A 14 -13.19 -14.45 -6.53
C PRO A 14 -14.07 -13.27 -6.09
N LYS A 15 -15.27 -13.15 -6.65
CA LYS A 15 -16.24 -12.06 -6.39
C LYS A 15 -16.60 -11.86 -4.90
N GLN A 16 -16.29 -12.84 -4.05
CA GLN A 16 -16.49 -12.79 -2.59
C GLN A 16 -15.33 -12.12 -1.84
N LEU A 17 -14.08 -12.18 -2.36
CA LEU A 17 -12.92 -11.50 -1.76
C LEU A 17 -12.80 -10.04 -2.20
N GLN A 18 -13.46 -9.65 -3.30
CA GLN A 18 -13.60 -8.23 -3.66
C GLN A 18 -14.52 -7.49 -2.68
N ALA A 19 -15.53 -8.14 -2.09
CA ALA A 19 -16.54 -7.48 -1.25
C ALA A 19 -16.06 -7.11 0.17
N VAL A 20 -15.06 -7.80 0.73
CA VAL A 20 -14.57 -7.53 2.10
C VAL A 20 -13.54 -6.38 2.11
N LEU A 21 -12.78 -6.19 1.03
CA LEU A 21 -11.79 -5.11 0.92
C LEU A 21 -12.31 -3.83 0.24
N LEU A 22 -13.41 -3.88 -0.51
CA LEU A 22 -13.98 -2.70 -1.20
C LEU A 22 -15.02 -1.90 -0.39
N ASN A 23 -15.56 -2.41 0.72
CA ASN A 23 -16.68 -1.74 1.41
C ASN A 23 -16.32 -0.84 2.59
N HIS A 24 -15.04 -0.66 2.92
CA HIS A 24 -14.60 0.35 3.91
C HIS A 24 -13.41 1.21 3.46
N PHE A 25 -12.60 0.77 2.48
CA PHE A 25 -11.40 1.51 2.06
C PHE A 25 -11.62 2.43 0.85
N TRP A 26 -12.61 2.18 -0.01
CA TRP A 26 -12.82 2.95 -1.25
C TRP A 26 -13.76 4.16 -1.11
N LYS A 27 -14.55 4.23 -0.02
CA LYS A 27 -15.59 5.27 0.17
C LYS A 27 -15.05 6.66 0.56
N ILE A 28 -13.82 6.97 0.19
CA ILE A 28 -13.20 8.31 0.33
C ILE A 28 -13.00 9.01 -1.03
N SER A 29 -13.14 8.32 -2.17
CA SER A 29 -12.63 8.86 -3.45
C SER A 29 -13.66 9.39 -4.46
N THR A 30 -14.96 9.45 -4.16
CA THR A 30 -15.97 9.89 -5.15
C THR A 30 -16.60 11.25 -4.85
N SER A 31 -15.84 12.16 -4.23
CA SER A 31 -16.22 13.57 -4.13
C SER A 31 -15.04 14.52 -3.86
N ASP A 32 -13.95 14.06 -3.25
CA ASP A 32 -12.75 14.86 -3.02
C ASP A 32 -11.54 14.17 -3.65
N GLU A 33 -10.92 14.81 -4.65
CA GLU A 33 -9.64 14.41 -5.25
C GLU A 33 -8.50 14.52 -4.22
N THR A 34 -8.51 13.66 -3.21
CA THR A 34 -7.52 13.70 -2.13
C THR A 34 -6.28 12.93 -2.56
N THR A 35 -5.13 13.60 -2.57
CA THR A 35 -3.85 12.95 -2.87
C THR A 35 -3.38 12.09 -1.70
N LEU A 36 -2.47 11.13 -1.94
CA LEU A 36 -1.85 10.37 -0.85
C LEU A 36 -1.05 11.28 0.09
N GLU A 37 -0.45 12.34 -0.46
CA GLU A 37 0.20 13.40 0.30
C GLU A 37 -0.76 14.06 1.29
N ASP A 38 -1.96 14.44 0.83
CA ASP A 38 -3.01 14.99 1.68
C ASP A 38 -3.47 14.00 2.75
N PHE A 39 -3.57 12.71 2.41
CA PHE A 39 -3.93 11.67 3.35
C PHE A 39 -2.91 11.55 4.49
N PHE A 40 -1.61 11.48 4.17
CA PHE A 40 -0.55 11.40 5.18
C PHE A 40 -0.40 12.70 5.96
N ALA A 41 -0.62 13.86 5.33
CA ALA A 41 -0.58 15.16 6.00
C ALA A 41 -1.75 15.36 6.98
N LYS A 42 -2.95 14.86 6.63
CA LYS A 42 -4.15 14.94 7.48
C LYS A 42 -4.24 13.80 8.50
N ALA A 43 -3.38 12.79 8.41
CA ALA A 43 -3.38 11.67 9.34
C ALA A 43 -3.03 12.16 10.77
N PRO A 44 -3.95 12.04 11.75
CA PRO A 44 -3.74 12.61 13.08
C PRO A 44 -2.62 11.89 13.85
N LYS A 45 -2.37 10.61 13.53
CA LYS A 45 -1.31 9.81 14.14
C LYS A 45 -0.91 8.64 13.25
N LEU A 46 0.35 8.62 12.85
CA LEU A 46 0.95 7.47 12.17
C LEU A 46 1.44 6.44 13.19
N HIS A 47 1.41 5.16 12.81
CA HIS A 47 1.84 4.07 13.68
C HIS A 47 3.33 4.23 14.08
N PRO A 48 3.71 4.06 15.37
CA PRO A 48 5.10 4.27 15.79
C PRO A 48 6.06 3.23 15.21
N ASN A 49 5.61 1.96 15.10
CA ASN A 49 6.46 0.86 14.62
C ASN A 49 6.68 0.89 13.10
N ARG A 50 6.10 1.84 12.36
CA ARG A 50 6.25 1.89 10.90
C ARG A 50 7.71 2.09 10.47
N LYS A 51 8.53 2.74 11.30
CA LYS A 51 9.98 2.89 11.07
C LYS A 51 10.76 1.58 11.14
N LEU A 52 10.16 0.53 11.69
CA LEU A 52 10.73 -0.82 11.72
C LEU A 52 10.45 -1.60 10.43
N ILE A 53 9.76 -0.99 9.45
CA ILE A 53 9.54 -1.59 8.15
C ILE A 53 10.80 -1.36 7.30
N THR A 54 11.59 -2.42 7.12
CA THR A 54 12.87 -2.39 6.43
C THR A 54 12.90 -3.27 5.18
N GLY A 55 13.92 -3.09 4.36
CA GLY A 55 14.19 -3.94 3.19
C GLY A 55 13.71 -3.35 1.86
N VAL A 56 13.54 -4.23 0.88
CA VAL A 56 13.28 -3.86 -0.53
C VAL A 56 11.82 -4.11 -0.89
N ILE A 57 11.22 -3.14 -1.57
CA ILE A 57 9.88 -3.21 -2.17
C ILE A 57 9.93 -2.55 -3.54
N CYS A 58 9.30 -3.16 -4.55
CA CYS A 58 9.29 -2.66 -5.93
C CYS A 58 10.70 -2.31 -6.50
N GLY A 59 11.76 -2.98 -6.04
CA GLY A 59 13.14 -2.75 -6.50
C GLY A 59 13.88 -1.60 -5.81
N VAL A 60 13.25 -0.91 -4.86
CA VAL A 60 13.88 0.17 -4.07
C VAL A 60 13.95 -0.22 -2.59
N ARG A 61 15.02 0.21 -1.92
CA ARG A 61 15.19 0.03 -0.47
C ARG A 61 14.47 1.17 0.24
N VAL A 62 13.55 0.82 1.15
CA VAL A 62 12.66 1.82 1.77
C VAL A 62 13.44 2.79 2.67
N GLU A 63 14.50 2.31 3.30
CA GLU A 63 15.38 3.10 4.16
C GLU A 63 16.16 4.19 3.40
N ASP A 64 16.42 3.97 2.10
CA ASP A 64 17.21 4.88 1.27
C ASP A 64 16.33 5.96 0.59
N ILE A 65 15.02 5.93 0.82
CA ILE A 65 14.08 6.92 0.24
C ILE A 65 14.18 8.22 1.03
N GLU A 66 14.70 9.27 0.38
CA GLU A 66 14.84 10.60 0.96
C GLU A 66 13.49 11.32 1.14
N ASP A 67 12.58 11.15 0.18
CA ASP A 67 11.24 11.75 0.26
C ASP A 67 10.39 11.02 1.29
N LYS A 68 10.03 11.73 2.36
CA LYS A 68 9.30 11.17 3.50
C LYS A 68 7.91 10.65 3.10
N THR A 69 7.20 11.34 2.21
CA THR A 69 5.86 10.94 1.82
C THR A 69 5.91 9.65 0.99
N MET A 70 6.84 9.57 0.05
CA MET A 70 7.11 8.36 -0.72
C MET A 70 7.58 7.22 0.16
N GLN A 71 8.37 7.49 1.19
CA GLN A 71 8.77 6.48 2.16
C GLN A 71 7.57 5.90 2.91
N GLU A 72 6.64 6.74 3.38
CA GLU A 72 5.40 6.31 4.05
C GLU A 72 4.48 5.51 3.11
N ILE A 73 4.40 5.88 1.83
CA ILE A 73 3.70 5.10 0.79
C ILE A 73 4.35 3.72 0.63
N ARG A 74 5.68 3.63 0.58
CA ARG A 74 6.39 2.35 0.44
C ARG A 74 6.31 1.48 1.68
N TYR A 75 6.17 2.06 2.87
CA TYR A 75 5.82 1.30 4.07
C TYR A 75 4.48 0.60 3.90
N LEU A 76 3.46 1.32 3.42
CA LEU A 76 2.13 0.74 3.15
C LEU A 76 2.19 -0.38 2.10
N ASP A 77 2.88 -0.15 0.98
CA ASP A 77 3.08 -1.17 -0.05
C ASP A 77 3.72 -2.44 0.51
N LYS A 78 4.71 -2.27 1.39
CA LYS A 78 5.41 -3.40 2.02
C LYS A 78 4.49 -4.20 2.94
N LEU A 79 3.64 -3.54 3.72
CA LEU A 79 2.66 -4.21 4.58
C LEU A 79 1.66 -5.02 3.75
N ILE A 80 1.21 -4.47 2.62
CA ILE A 80 0.31 -5.15 1.69
C ILE A 80 1.01 -6.35 1.04
N ASP A 81 2.27 -6.22 0.61
CA ASP A 81 3.08 -7.31 0.07
C ASP A 81 3.26 -8.45 1.10
N GLU A 82 3.53 -8.10 2.35
CA GLU A 82 3.66 -9.05 3.46
C GLU A 82 2.36 -9.79 3.75
N LEU A 83 1.23 -9.07 3.71
CA LEU A 83 -0.10 -9.65 3.87
C LEU A 83 -0.46 -10.58 2.69
N ALA A 84 -0.17 -10.16 1.46
CA ALA A 84 -0.41 -10.95 0.24
C ALA A 84 0.43 -12.23 0.21
N LYS A 85 1.62 -12.20 0.81
CA LYS A 85 2.49 -13.38 1.01
C LYS A 85 2.03 -14.28 2.16
N GLY A 86 0.94 -13.94 2.85
CA GLY A 86 0.38 -14.75 3.93
C GLY A 86 1.18 -14.70 5.23
N LYS A 87 1.94 -13.63 5.50
CA LYS A 87 2.58 -13.48 6.82
C LYS A 87 1.52 -13.30 7.90
N ALA A 88 1.77 -13.86 9.08
CA ALA A 88 0.93 -13.68 10.26
C ALA A 88 0.86 -12.20 10.67
N MET A 89 -0.31 -11.75 11.12
CA MET A 89 -0.56 -10.35 11.46
C MET A 89 0.39 -9.83 12.55
N GLU A 90 0.72 -10.63 13.54
CA GLU A 90 1.70 -10.32 14.60
C GLU A 90 3.07 -9.92 14.02
N LYS A 91 3.54 -10.66 13.00
CA LYS A 91 4.79 -10.34 12.30
C LYS A 91 4.71 -9.06 11.47
N ILE A 92 3.53 -8.73 10.94
CA ILE A 92 3.29 -7.52 10.14
C ILE A 92 3.21 -6.28 11.06
N LEU A 93 2.55 -6.40 12.20
CA LEU A 93 2.42 -5.33 13.20
C LEU A 93 3.73 -5.06 13.94
N ARG A 94 4.65 -6.04 13.94
CA ARG A 94 5.97 -5.96 14.57
C ARG A 94 5.81 -5.68 16.07
N SER A 95 4.91 -6.44 16.69
CA SER A 95 4.45 -6.35 18.08
C SER A 95 4.30 -7.74 18.68
#